data_AF-A0A3P8SLA5-F1
#
_entry.id   AF-A0A3P8SLA5-F1
#
_cell.length_a   1.000
_cell.length_b   1.000
_cell.length_c   1.000
_cell.angle_alpha   90.00
_cell.angle_beta   90.00
_cell.angle_gamma   90.00
#
_symmetry.space_group_name_H-M   'P 1'
#
loop_
_entity.id
_entity.type
_entity.pdbx_description
1 polymer ?
#
loop_
_entity_poly.entity_id
_entity_poly.type
_entity_poly.pdbx_seq_one_letter_code
_entity_poly.pdbx_strand_id
1 'polypeptide(L)'
;MIVSFALVADFSISWTLLFYVLMALEGDSVTLSCNYSGSTNYLYWYQQKSSSSPQLLMTAYSEKTEKLSVRHDAQSKELHLNISSAAVSDSAVYYCALEPTVTGNSKTLYKNLWSKDSRKLHNIH
;
A
#
# COMPACT_ATOMS: atom_id res chain seq x y z
N MET A 1 20.29 12.44 -11.00
CA MET A 1 20.12 11.24 -11.87
C MET A 1 18.65 11.08 -12.26
N ILE A 2 18.29 10.23 -13.23
CA ILE A 2 16.87 9.91 -13.52
C ILE A 2 16.38 8.91 -12.47
N VAL A 3 15.22 9.18 -11.88
CA VAL A 3 14.53 8.36 -10.89
C VAL A 3 13.24 7.84 -11.52
N SER A 4 12.91 6.55 -11.29
CA SER A 4 11.74 5.90 -11.88
C SER A 4 10.80 5.38 -10.81
N PHE A 5 9.52 5.73 -10.93
CA PHE A 5 8.45 5.33 -10.03
C PHE A 5 7.43 4.53 -10.82
N ALA A 6 7.18 3.29 -10.43
CA ALA A 6 6.12 2.48 -11.03
C ALA A 6 4.93 2.45 -10.08
N LEU A 7 3.74 2.79 -10.57
CA LEU A 7 2.51 2.69 -9.81
C LEU A 7 1.72 1.44 -10.17
N VAL A 8 1.24 0.74 -9.13
CA VAL A 8 0.33 -0.40 -9.25
C VAL A 8 -0.88 -0.15 -8.36
N ALA A 9 -2.07 -0.13 -8.95
CA ALA A 9 -3.32 -0.11 -8.21
C ALA A 9 -3.74 -1.55 -7.83
N ASP A 10 -4.24 -1.76 -6.62
CA ASP A 10 -4.78 -3.07 -6.19
C ASP A 10 -6.08 -3.40 -6.97
N PHE A 11 -6.00 -4.38 -7.88
CA PHE A 11 -7.08 -4.76 -8.80
C PHE A 11 -7.79 -6.03 -8.32
N SER A 12 -8.93 -5.87 -7.64
CA SER A 12 -9.93 -6.96 -7.55
C SER A 12 -10.77 -7.11 -8.83
N ILE A 13 -10.46 -6.43 -9.94
CA ILE A 13 -11.25 -6.44 -11.19
C ILE A 13 -10.33 -6.51 -12.43
N SER A 14 -10.54 -7.52 -13.28
CA SER A 14 -9.99 -7.80 -14.63
C SER A 14 -8.70 -7.09 -15.12
N TRP A 15 -7.75 -7.94 -15.55
CA TRP A 15 -6.45 -7.66 -16.14
C TRP A 15 -6.46 -6.59 -17.24
N THR A 16 -6.06 -5.36 -16.91
CA THR A 16 -5.36 -4.47 -17.83
C THR A 16 -4.23 -3.82 -17.05
N LEU A 17 -2.99 -4.03 -17.48
CA LEU A 17 -1.80 -3.46 -16.85
C LEU A 17 -1.76 -1.95 -17.10
N LEU A 18 -2.34 -1.14 -16.21
CA LEU A 18 -1.95 0.27 -16.10
C LEU A 18 -0.68 0.35 -15.23
N PHE A 19 0.43 -0.19 -15.73
CA PHE A 19 1.74 0.19 -15.21
C PHE A 19 1.99 1.63 -15.67
N TYR A 20 1.70 2.59 -14.81
CA TYR A 20 2.14 3.96 -15.04
C TYR A 20 3.57 4.10 -14.51
N VAL A 21 4.51 4.34 -15.42
CA VAL A 21 5.89 4.68 -15.08
C VAL A 21 6.02 6.19 -15.11
N LEU A 22 6.32 6.78 -13.97
CA LEU A 22 6.67 8.18 -13.82
C LEU A 22 8.18 8.32 -13.73
N MET A 23 8.75 9.16 -14.59
CA MET A 23 10.17 9.48 -14.63
C MET A 23 10.34 10.89 -14.10
N ALA A 24 11.29 11.08 -13.18
CA ALA A 24 11.62 12.39 -12.62
C ALA A 24 13.13 12.54 -12.51
N LEU A 25 13.59 13.79 -12.42
CA LEU A 25 14.97 14.07 -12.06
C LEU A 25 15.10 14.12 -10.54
N GLU A 26 16.29 13.79 -10.06
CA GLU A 26 16.65 13.97 -8.67
C GLU A 26 16.46 15.45 -8.25
N GLY A 27 15.79 15.66 -7.13
CA GLY A 27 15.38 16.97 -6.64
C GLY A 27 13.95 17.37 -7.03
N ASP A 28 13.32 16.73 -8.01
CA ASP A 28 11.95 17.04 -8.43
C ASP A 28 10.92 16.67 -7.36
N SER A 29 9.83 17.43 -7.30
CA SER A 29 8.65 17.04 -6.54
C SER A 29 7.77 16.10 -7.39
N VAL A 30 7.46 14.93 -6.85
CA VAL A 30 6.75 13.86 -7.54
C VAL A 30 5.43 13.60 -6.83
N THR A 31 4.32 13.61 -7.56
CA THR A 31 3.01 13.20 -7.04
C THR A 31 2.53 11.92 -7.72
N LEU A 32 2.37 10.88 -6.92
CA LEU A 32 1.79 9.61 -7.31
C LEU A 32 0.29 9.63 -6.97
N SER A 33 -0.55 9.29 -7.94
CA SER A 33 -2.01 9.35 -7.79
C SER A 33 -2.63 7.97 -7.94
N CYS A 34 -3.52 7.63 -7.02
CA CYS A 34 -4.29 6.39 -7.04
C CYS A 34 -5.77 6.73 -6.98
N ASN A 35 -6.54 6.19 -7.92
CA ASN A 35 -7.99 6.25 -7.89
C ASN A 35 -8.53 4.92 -7.33
N TYR A 36 -9.50 4.98 -6.44
CA TYR A 36 -10.07 3.80 -5.79
C TYR A 36 -11.59 3.75 -5.91
N SER A 37 -12.15 2.54 -5.79
CA SER A 37 -13.60 2.32 -5.82
C SER A 37 -14.11 1.81 -4.47
N GLY A 38 -15.42 1.88 -4.24
CA GLY A 38 -16.02 1.56 -2.94
C GLY A 38 -16.07 2.75 -1.96
N SER A 39 -16.37 2.45 -0.70
CA SER A 39 -16.53 3.42 0.39
C SER A 39 -15.68 2.96 1.58
N THR A 40 -14.46 3.47 1.67
CA THR A 40 -13.56 3.20 2.79
C THR A 40 -12.69 4.41 3.09
N ASN A 41 -12.28 4.48 4.34
CA ASN A 41 -11.31 5.44 4.85
C ASN A 41 -9.93 4.79 5.09
N TYR A 42 -9.86 3.47 5.00
CA TYR A 42 -8.65 2.69 5.26
C TYR A 42 -7.90 2.51 3.94
N LEU A 43 -7.04 3.50 3.66
CA LEU A 43 -6.24 3.57 2.45
C LEU A 43 -4.76 3.64 2.81
N TYR A 44 -3.95 2.90 2.07
CA TYR A 44 -2.55 2.66 2.36
C TYR A 44 -1.70 2.84 1.11
N TRP A 45 -0.53 3.44 1.29
CA TRP A 45 0.57 3.42 0.34
C TRP A 45 1.62 2.42 0.82
N TYR A 46 2.00 1.51 -0.05
CA TYR A 46 3.13 0.61 0.13
C TYR A 46 4.25 0.95 -0.85
N GLN A 47 5.49 0.79 -0.41
CA GLN A 47 6.67 0.87 -1.25
C GLN A 47 7.33 -0.50 -1.34
N GLN A 48 7.66 -0.92 -2.54
CA GLN A 48 8.43 -2.12 -2.80
C GLN A 48 9.73 -1.74 -3.50
N LYS A 49 10.84 -1.93 -2.78
CA LYS A 49 12.19 -1.80 -3.34
C LYS A 49 12.57 -3.12 -4.04
N SER A 50 13.59 -3.07 -4.88
CA SER A 50 14.02 -4.21 -5.70
C SER A 50 14.13 -5.51 -4.88
N SER A 51 13.39 -6.53 -5.31
CA SER A 51 13.35 -7.87 -4.71
C SER A 51 12.89 -7.96 -3.24
N SER A 52 12.36 -6.87 -2.66
CA SER A 52 11.75 -6.90 -1.33
C SER A 52 10.25 -7.18 -1.42
N SER A 53 9.62 -7.56 -0.31
CA SER A 53 8.16 -7.46 -0.18
C SER A 53 7.74 -5.98 -0.10
N PRO A 54 6.51 -5.62 -0.52
CA PRO A 54 5.96 -4.30 -0.25
C PRO A 54 5.95 -4.01 1.26
N GLN A 55 6.34 -2.80 1.65
CA GLN A 55 6.33 -2.34 3.03
C GLN A 55 5.43 -1.11 3.15
N LEU A 56 4.70 -1.00 4.26
CA LEU A 56 3.82 0.13 4.50
C LEU A 56 4.65 1.41 4.54
N LEU A 57 4.28 2.37 3.69
CA LEU A 57 4.95 3.66 3.60
C LEU A 57 4.18 4.75 4.35
N MET A 58 2.91 4.97 3.99
CA MET A 58 2.01 5.94 4.63
C MET A 58 0.56 5.47 4.56
N THR A 59 -0.28 5.96 5.45
CA THR A 59 -1.75 5.81 5.41
C THR A 59 -2.40 7.13 5.00
N ALA A 60 -3.69 7.12 4.64
CA ALA A 60 -4.44 8.34 4.35
C ALA A 60 -4.43 9.38 5.48
N TYR A 61 -4.15 8.96 6.72
CA TYR A 61 -4.12 9.81 7.91
C TYR A 61 -2.72 9.99 8.50
N SER A 62 -1.67 9.51 7.83
CA SER A 62 -0.31 9.73 8.30
C SER A 62 0.03 11.22 8.32
N GLU A 63 0.72 11.64 9.38
CA GLU A 63 1.25 13.00 9.46
C GLU A 63 2.24 13.26 8.31
N LYS A 64 2.25 14.50 7.82
CA LYS A 64 3.22 14.94 6.81
C LYS A 64 4.62 14.96 7.42
N THR A 65 5.59 14.49 6.65
CA THR A 65 7.02 14.68 6.93
C THR A 65 7.62 15.71 5.97
N GLU A 66 8.88 16.07 6.18
CA GLU A 66 9.63 16.95 5.26
C GLU A 66 9.68 16.38 3.82
N LYS A 67 9.77 15.05 3.70
CA LYS A 67 9.94 14.37 2.41
C LYS A 67 8.63 13.87 1.80
N LEU A 68 7.73 13.33 2.63
CA LEU A 68 6.54 12.62 2.20
C LEU A 68 5.26 13.21 2.79
N SER A 69 4.21 13.27 1.98
CA SER A 69 2.87 13.63 2.44
C SER A 69 1.79 12.88 1.67
N VAL A 70 0.69 12.55 2.33
CA VAL A 70 -0.50 11.99 1.68
C VAL A 70 -1.64 13.00 1.67
N ARG A 71 -2.38 13.04 0.56
CA ARG A 71 -3.66 13.76 0.45
C ARG A 71 -4.73 12.78 0.01
N HIS A 72 -5.80 12.70 0.79
CA HIS A 72 -6.95 11.85 0.49
C HIS A 72 -8.13 12.73 0.12
N ASP A 73 -8.62 12.59 -1.11
CA ASP A 73 -9.88 13.17 -1.57
C ASP A 73 -10.95 12.08 -1.61
N ALA A 74 -11.81 12.08 -0.61
CA ALA A 74 -12.88 11.11 -0.49
C ALA A 74 -14.02 11.35 -1.50
N GLN A 75 -14.18 12.57 -2.03
CA GLN A 75 -15.23 12.90 -2.99
C GLN A 75 -14.85 12.41 -4.39
N SER A 76 -13.63 12.70 -4.84
CA SER A 76 -13.11 12.21 -6.12
C SER A 76 -12.63 10.76 -6.07
N LYS A 77 -12.52 10.19 -4.86
CA LYS A 77 -11.96 8.86 -4.56
C LYS A 77 -10.51 8.73 -5.01
N GLU A 78 -9.72 9.74 -4.67
CA GLU A 78 -8.32 9.81 -5.01
C GLU A 78 -7.44 9.84 -3.77
N LEU A 79 -6.33 9.13 -3.85
CA LEU A 79 -5.28 9.11 -2.85
C LEU A 79 -3.98 9.51 -3.53
N HIS A 80 -3.38 10.61 -3.07
CA HIS A 80 -2.14 11.13 -3.62
C HIS A 80 -1.01 10.99 -2.61
N LEU A 81 0.12 10.45 -3.05
CA LEU A 81 1.39 10.46 -2.32
C LEU A 81 2.32 11.47 -2.99
N ASN A 82 2.78 12.47 -2.24
CA ASN A 82 3.75 13.44 -2.71
C ASN A 82 5.12 13.19 -2.09
N ILE A 83 6.16 13.24 -2.93
CA ILE A 83 7.58 13.14 -2.58
C ILE A 83 8.19 14.49 -2.97
N SER A 84 8.59 15.30 -1.98
CA SER A 84 8.99 16.70 -2.22
C SER A 84 10.33 16.89 -2.91
N SER A 85 11.25 15.93 -2.73
CA SER A 85 12.58 15.92 -3.37
C SER A 85 12.95 14.47 -3.69
N ALA A 86 12.75 14.09 -4.94
CA ALA A 86 13.01 12.74 -5.43
C ALA A 86 14.51 12.43 -5.36
N ALA A 87 14.85 11.25 -4.86
CA ALA A 87 16.21 10.71 -4.86
C ALA A 87 16.22 9.33 -5.51
N VAL A 88 17.40 8.88 -5.95
CA VAL A 88 17.57 7.54 -6.54
C VAL A 88 17.05 6.44 -5.60
N SER A 89 17.21 6.63 -4.29
CA SER A 89 16.74 5.70 -3.25
C SER A 89 15.22 5.59 -3.12
N ASP A 90 14.47 6.50 -3.75
CA ASP A 90 13.02 6.46 -3.85
C ASP A 90 12.53 5.67 -5.07
N SER A 91 13.42 5.32 -6.00
CA SER A 91 13.06 4.47 -7.16
C SER A 91 12.52 3.13 -6.66
N ALA A 92 11.24 2.87 -6.92
CA ALA A 92 10.54 1.71 -6.41
C ALA A 92 9.20 1.50 -7.13
N VAL A 93 8.57 0.36 -6.84
CA VAL A 93 7.16 0.14 -7.16
C VAL A 93 6.32 0.60 -5.98
N TYR A 94 5.29 1.40 -6.25
CA TYR A 94 4.38 1.96 -5.25
C TYR A 94 3.01 1.36 -5.45
N TYR A 95 2.42 0.85 -4.37
CA TYR A 95 1.09 0.25 -4.39
C TYR A 95 0.16 1.08 -3.53
N CYS A 96 -1.02 1.39 -4.06
CA CYS A 96 -2.13 1.83 -3.23
C CYS A 96 -3.05 0.65 -2.95
N ALA A 97 -3.49 0.53 -1.70
CA ALA A 97 -4.41 -0.51 -1.29
C ALA A 97 -5.53 0.10 -0.45
N LEU A 98 -6.75 -0.38 -0.72
CA LEU A 98 -7.84 -0.29 0.23
C LEU A 98 -7.63 -1.37 1.30
N GLU A 99 -8.25 -1.23 2.46
CA GLU A 99 -8.32 -2.28 3.50
C GLU A 99 -8.30 -3.68 2.88
N PRO A 100 -7.32 -4.54 3.21
CA PRO A 100 -7.32 -5.90 2.71
C PRO A 100 -8.59 -6.55 3.22
N THR A 101 -9.58 -6.71 2.35
CA THR A 101 -10.80 -7.40 2.70
C THR A 101 -10.38 -8.85 2.87
N VAL A 102 -10.15 -9.26 4.11
CA VAL A 102 -10.08 -10.69 4.41
C VAL A 102 -11.51 -11.19 4.22
N THR A 103 -11.91 -11.51 3.00
CA THR A 103 -13.01 -12.47 2.72
C THR A 103 -12.55 -13.89 3.05
N GLY A 104 -11.65 -14.04 4.03
CA GLY A 104 -11.45 -15.29 4.73
C GLY A 104 -12.70 -15.54 5.56
N ASN A 105 -13.43 -16.60 5.22
CA ASN A 105 -14.45 -17.20 6.08
C ASN A 105 -13.99 -17.15 7.55
N SER A 106 -14.54 -16.21 8.32
CA SER A 106 -14.20 -15.99 9.73
C SER A 106 -14.51 -17.22 10.59
N LYS A 107 -15.38 -18.13 10.13
CA LYS A 107 -15.67 -19.40 10.80
C LYS A 107 -14.49 -20.38 10.75
N THR A 108 -13.61 -20.35 9.74
CA THR A 108 -12.46 -21.26 9.68
C THR A 108 -11.29 -20.78 10.52
N LEU A 109 -11.07 -19.45 10.59
CA LEU A 109 -9.99 -18.87 11.39
C LEU A 109 -10.20 -19.13 12.90
N TYR A 110 -11.43 -18.98 13.39
CA TYR A 110 -11.77 -19.25 14.79
C TYR A 110 -11.54 -20.73 15.17
N LYS A 111 -11.91 -21.68 14.29
CA LYS A 111 -11.71 -23.11 14.51
C LYS A 111 -10.24 -23.50 14.63
N ASN A 112 -9.37 -22.88 13.82
CA ASN A 112 -7.94 -23.15 13.86
C ASN A 112 -7.24 -22.53 15.07
N LEU A 113 -7.74 -21.39 15.58
CA LEU A 113 -7.21 -20.76 16.79
C LEU A 113 -7.55 -21.59 18.04
N TRP A 114 -8.80 -22.08 18.15
CA TRP A 114 -9.22 -22.96 19.25
C TRP A 114 -8.50 -24.32 19.23
N SER A 115 -8.28 -24.90 18.04
CA SER A 115 -7.49 -26.13 17.83
C SER A 115 -6.00 -25.98 18.18
N LYS A 116 -5.43 -24.78 18.00
CA LYS A 116 -4.04 -24.49 18.41
C LYS A 116 -3.92 -24.30 19.92
N ASP A 117 -4.92 -23.72 20.56
CA ASP A 117 -4.94 -23.48 22.01
C ASP A 117 -5.07 -24.80 22.80
N SER A 118 -5.98 -25.67 22.37
CA SER A 118 -6.21 -26.99 23.01
C SER A 118 -5.08 -28.02 22.81
N ARG A 119 -4.16 -27.80 21.86
CA ARG A 119 -2.92 -28.59 21.70
C ARG A 119 -1.76 -28.12 22.58
N LYS A 120 -1.82 -26.92 23.16
CA LYS A 120 -0.80 -26.45 24.12
C LYS A 120 -1.05 -26.91 25.57
N LEU A 121 -2.27 -27.35 25.89
CA LEU A 121 -2.64 -27.81 27.23
C LEU A 121 -2.29 -29.28 27.53
N HIS A 122 -1.86 -30.07 26.55
CA HIS A 122 -1.60 -31.51 26.75
C HIS A 122 -0.12 -31.88 26.96
N ASN A 123 0.80 -30.91 27.03
CA ASN A 123 2.25 -31.19 27.20
C ASN A 123 2.87 -30.45 28.40
N ILE A 124 2.22 -30.48 29.56
CA ILE A 124 2.91 -30.24 30.83
C ILE A 124 2.60 -31.45 31.73
N HIS A 125 3.67 -32.07 32.20
CA HIS A 125 3.78 -33.27 33.02
C HIS A 125 2.70 -33.43 34.08
#